data_AF-A0A957BR59-F1
#
_entry.id   AF-A0A957BR59-F1
#
_cell.length_a   1.000
_cell.length_b   1.000
_cell.length_c   1.000
_cell.angle_alpha   90.00
_cell.angle_beta   90.00
_cell.angle_gamma   90.00
#
_symmetry.space_group_name_H-M   'P 1'
#
loop_
_entity.id
_entity.type
_entity.pdbx_description
1 polymer ?
#
loop_
_entity_poly.entity_id
_entity_poly.type
_entity_poly.pdbx_seq_one_letter_code
_entity_poly.pdbx_strand_id
1 'polypeptide(L)'
;WQRDVSPSGVYATYLSLFGDPFEGAVETLTPAGLTQPTLVLPFPAGVEWFFTGGPHGGWGSGSAWAAVDFAPPDDLETVSSACYVSQNFATAVAPGVIARTTEGVVVLDLDGDGDESTGWSILYLHIAAEDRILGGMVVNPGDNIGRPSCEGGFSNGTHLHLARRYNGEWIPTDCSDCPPDIATPNFVMSNWTFYGYTNQEYQGYTVNSGEQRVAEQGRNDPNNRVMW
;
A
#
# COMPACT_ATOMS: atom_id res chain seq x y z
N TRP A 1 16.16 6.53 30.80
CA TRP A 1 15.02 7.13 30.08
C TRP A 1 14.75 8.57 30.50
N GLN A 2 14.35 8.88 31.74
CA GLN A 2 14.01 10.28 32.14
C GLN A 2 15.12 11.30 31.87
N ARG A 3 16.39 10.96 32.16
CA ARG A 3 17.55 11.80 31.82
C ARG A 3 17.72 11.95 30.31
N ASP A 4 17.49 10.88 29.56
CA ASP A 4 17.78 10.82 28.13
C ASP A 4 16.74 11.60 27.31
N VAL A 5 15.47 11.65 27.77
CA VAL A 5 14.39 12.49 27.18
C VAL A 5 14.32 13.89 27.78
N SER A 6 15.19 14.22 28.73
CA SER A 6 15.24 15.56 29.32
C SER A 6 15.84 16.58 28.35
N PRO A 7 15.64 17.89 28.59
CA PRO A 7 16.25 18.93 27.75
C PRO A 7 17.77 18.85 27.65
N SER A 8 18.47 18.28 28.64
CA SER A 8 19.93 18.07 28.64
C SER A 8 20.37 16.68 28.18
N GLY A 9 19.44 15.85 27.72
CA GLY A 9 19.67 14.48 27.26
C GLY A 9 20.05 14.39 25.79
N VAL A 10 19.43 13.44 25.08
CA VAL A 10 19.67 13.19 23.65
C VAL A 10 19.34 14.43 22.83
N TYR A 11 18.30 15.18 23.19
CA TYR A 11 17.91 16.40 22.49
C TYR A 11 19.01 17.46 22.46
N ALA A 12 19.68 17.73 23.60
CA ALA A 12 20.81 18.66 23.64
C ALA A 12 22.00 18.16 22.81
N THR A 13 22.29 16.86 22.89
CA THR A 13 23.36 16.24 22.07
C THR A 13 23.04 16.42 20.58
N TYR A 14 21.82 16.10 20.16
CA TYR A 14 21.36 16.25 18.78
C TYR A 14 21.50 17.71 18.31
N LEU A 15 20.93 18.66 19.07
CA LEU A 15 21.01 20.09 18.76
C LEU A 15 22.46 20.57 18.57
N SER A 16 23.37 20.14 19.44
CA SER A 16 24.78 20.53 19.35
C SER A 16 25.52 19.95 18.14
N LEU A 17 25.08 18.79 17.63
CA LEU A 17 25.71 18.12 16.51
C LEU A 17 25.08 18.50 15.16
N PHE A 18 23.77 18.67 15.12
CA PHE A 18 22.99 18.74 13.88
C PHE A 18 22.13 20.02 13.75
N GLY A 19 22.06 20.87 14.78
CA GLY A 19 21.15 22.01 14.80
C GLY A 19 19.72 21.65 15.18
N ASP A 20 18.79 22.60 15.01
CA ASP A 20 17.37 22.40 15.29
C ASP A 20 16.75 21.47 14.23
N PRO A 21 16.29 20.25 14.59
CA PRO A 21 15.70 19.32 13.63
C PRO A 21 14.41 19.85 12.99
N PHE A 22 13.80 20.89 13.58
CA PHE A 22 12.57 21.50 13.06
C PHE A 22 12.83 22.76 12.24
N GLU A 23 14.09 23.20 12.12
CA GLU A 23 14.46 24.31 11.25
C GLU A 23 14.23 23.91 9.78
N GLY A 24 13.24 24.52 9.15
CA GLY A 24 12.85 24.19 7.78
C GLY A 24 11.92 22.99 7.63
N ALA A 25 11.33 22.50 8.73
CA ALA A 25 10.30 21.45 8.65
C ALA A 25 9.11 21.92 7.79
N VAL A 26 8.67 21.05 6.89
CA VAL A 26 7.49 21.26 6.06
C VAL A 26 6.32 20.55 6.73
N GLU A 27 5.46 21.31 7.41
CA GLU A 27 4.29 20.79 8.10
C GLU A 27 3.04 21.60 7.73
N THR A 28 1.88 20.98 7.48
CA THR A 28 1.62 19.54 7.44
C THR A 28 2.03 18.92 6.11
N LEU A 29 2.56 17.68 6.13
CA LEU A 29 2.92 16.94 4.90
C LEU A 29 1.71 16.66 3.99
N THR A 30 0.51 16.62 4.57
CA THR A 30 -0.76 16.46 3.85
C THR A 30 -1.57 17.75 3.85
N PRO A 31 -2.04 18.23 2.68
CA PRO A 31 -2.88 19.42 2.60
C PRO A 31 -4.32 19.12 3.02
N ALA A 32 -5.02 20.14 3.52
CA ALA A 32 -6.45 20.05 3.74
C ALA A 32 -7.21 19.76 2.43
N GLY A 33 -8.15 18.83 2.47
CA GLY A 33 -8.94 18.47 1.29
C GLY A 33 -8.18 17.62 0.26
N LEU A 34 -7.14 16.89 0.69
CA LEU A 34 -6.42 15.94 -0.15
C LEU A 34 -7.38 14.97 -0.85
N THR A 35 -7.28 14.88 -2.18
CA THR A 35 -8.09 13.96 -2.99
C THR A 35 -7.22 12.86 -3.58
N GLN A 36 -7.66 11.62 -3.47
CA GLN A 36 -7.01 10.50 -4.14
C GLN A 36 -7.20 10.61 -5.67
N PRO A 37 -6.15 10.39 -6.48
CA PRO A 37 -6.29 10.18 -7.92
C PRO A 37 -7.21 8.98 -8.23
N THR A 38 -7.73 8.93 -9.44
CA THR A 38 -8.46 7.75 -9.91
C THR A 38 -7.50 6.57 -9.99
N LEU A 39 -7.80 5.50 -9.24
CA LEU A 39 -7.07 4.26 -9.27
C LEU A 39 -7.97 3.14 -9.81
N VAL A 40 -7.39 2.22 -10.55
CA VAL A 40 -8.01 0.92 -10.87
C VAL A 40 -7.50 -0.16 -9.93
N LEU A 41 -8.18 -1.30 -9.85
CA LEU A 41 -7.65 -2.45 -9.10
C LEU A 41 -6.32 -2.93 -9.71
N PRO A 42 -5.38 -3.45 -8.89
CA PRO A 42 -4.00 -3.70 -9.30
C PRO A 42 -3.83 -5.01 -10.08
N PHE A 43 -4.82 -5.41 -10.86
CA PHE A 43 -4.85 -6.65 -11.64
C PHE A 43 -5.77 -6.52 -12.86
N PRO A 44 -5.61 -7.39 -13.88
CA PRO A 44 -6.33 -7.26 -15.13
C PRO A 44 -7.85 -7.20 -14.96
N ALA A 45 -8.50 -6.31 -15.73
CA ALA A 45 -9.96 -6.18 -15.73
C ALA A 45 -10.64 -7.51 -16.12
N GLY A 46 -11.79 -7.80 -15.51
CA GLY A 46 -12.53 -9.04 -15.70
C GLY A 46 -11.87 -10.29 -15.08
N VAL A 47 -10.80 -10.14 -14.29
CA VAL A 47 -10.16 -11.24 -13.56
C VAL A 47 -10.48 -11.12 -12.08
N GLU A 48 -10.98 -12.22 -11.50
CA GLU A 48 -11.27 -12.33 -10.07
C GLU A 48 -9.97 -12.52 -9.28
N TRP A 49 -9.76 -11.68 -8.28
CA TRP A 49 -8.73 -11.84 -7.25
C TRP A 49 -9.39 -11.90 -5.87
N PHE A 50 -8.64 -12.35 -4.87
CA PHE A 50 -9.16 -12.52 -3.51
C PHE A 50 -8.65 -11.39 -2.62
N PHE A 51 -9.55 -10.63 -2.00
CA PHE A 51 -9.25 -9.64 -0.97
C PHE A 51 -8.89 -10.36 0.34
N THR A 52 -7.61 -10.63 0.53
CA THR A 52 -7.13 -11.51 1.61
C THR A 52 -6.75 -10.80 2.89
N GLY A 53 -6.53 -9.49 2.83
CA GLY A 53 -6.13 -8.67 3.96
C GLY A 53 -6.81 -7.31 3.90
N GLY A 54 -7.61 -7.00 4.92
CA GLY A 54 -8.21 -5.69 5.10
C GLY A 54 -7.16 -4.65 5.50
N PRO A 55 -7.58 -3.41 5.80
CA PRO A 55 -6.66 -2.36 6.21
C PRO A 55 -5.65 -2.75 7.28
N HIS A 56 -4.38 -2.52 6.98
CA HIS A 56 -3.24 -2.78 7.86
C HIS A 56 -2.05 -1.90 7.48
N GLY A 57 -0.95 -1.99 8.25
CA GLY A 57 0.21 -1.11 8.11
C GLY A 57 0.76 -1.04 6.67
N GLY A 58 1.00 0.18 6.17
CA GLY A 58 1.59 0.43 4.85
C GLY A 58 2.89 -0.32 4.54
N TRP A 59 3.70 -0.61 5.57
CA TRP A 59 4.90 -1.46 5.48
C TRP A 59 4.98 -2.49 6.61
N GLY A 60 4.52 -2.10 7.81
CA GLY A 60 4.52 -2.95 8.99
C GLY A 60 3.89 -2.25 10.19
N SER A 61 3.87 -2.93 11.34
CA SER A 61 3.23 -2.42 12.56
C SER A 61 3.76 -1.03 12.94
N GLY A 62 2.85 -0.11 13.23
CA GLY A 62 3.16 1.28 13.60
C GLY A 62 3.07 2.28 12.44
N SER A 63 3.04 1.82 11.18
CA SER A 63 2.61 2.66 10.07
C SER A 63 1.08 2.79 10.04
N ALA A 64 0.56 3.88 9.43
CA ALA A 64 -0.88 4.02 9.22
C ALA A 64 -1.44 2.82 8.45
N TRP A 65 -2.72 2.51 8.67
CA TRP A 65 -3.40 1.40 7.98
C TRP A 65 -3.71 1.76 6.53
N ALA A 66 -2.65 1.86 5.73
CA ALA A 66 -2.61 2.38 4.37
C ALA A 66 -2.58 1.26 3.31
N ALA A 67 -2.49 0.00 3.73
CA ALA A 67 -2.37 -1.16 2.86
C ALA A 67 -3.63 -2.02 2.83
N VAL A 68 -3.80 -2.76 1.73
CA VAL A 68 -4.73 -3.89 1.57
C VAL A 68 -4.05 -4.99 0.75
N ASP A 69 -4.46 -6.24 0.96
CA ASP A 69 -3.86 -7.40 0.29
C ASP A 69 -4.80 -8.09 -0.68
N PHE A 70 -4.24 -8.51 -1.81
CA PHE A 70 -4.91 -9.35 -2.78
C PHE A 70 -4.12 -10.60 -3.12
N ALA A 71 -4.72 -11.78 -3.05
CA ALA A 71 -4.13 -12.99 -3.58
C ALA A 71 -4.52 -13.19 -5.06
N PRO A 72 -3.56 -13.59 -5.92
CA PRO A 72 -3.81 -13.84 -7.34
C PRO A 72 -4.65 -15.11 -7.55
N PRO A 73 -5.34 -15.31 -8.69
CA PRO A 73 -6.31 -16.39 -8.84
C PRO A 73 -5.69 -17.80 -8.88
N ASP A 74 -4.42 -17.93 -9.26
CA ASP A 74 -3.73 -19.20 -9.26
C ASP A 74 -3.48 -19.71 -7.84
N ASP A 75 -3.62 -21.03 -7.65
CA ASP A 75 -3.18 -21.76 -6.47
C ASP A 75 -2.40 -22.98 -6.99
N LEU A 76 -1.08 -22.94 -6.88
CA LEU A 76 -0.23 -23.94 -7.53
C LEU A 76 -0.26 -25.25 -6.73
N GLU A 77 -1.16 -26.15 -7.10
CA GLU A 77 -1.31 -27.49 -6.51
C GLU A 77 -0.01 -28.31 -6.47
N THR A 78 0.97 -27.95 -7.32
CA THR A 78 2.28 -28.60 -7.42
C THR A 78 3.30 -28.10 -6.41
N VAL A 79 2.99 -27.08 -5.60
CA VAL A 79 3.89 -26.48 -4.63
C VAL A 79 3.39 -26.80 -3.22
N SER A 80 4.24 -27.40 -2.38
CA SER A 80 3.89 -27.72 -0.98
C SER A 80 4.00 -26.52 -0.03
N SER A 81 4.24 -25.33 -0.57
CA SER A 81 4.48 -24.07 0.13
C SER A 81 3.37 -23.09 -0.22
N ALA A 82 2.88 -22.34 0.76
CA ALA A 82 1.98 -21.21 0.53
C ALA A 82 2.64 -20.07 -0.27
N CYS A 83 3.97 -20.12 -0.43
CA CYS A 83 4.77 -19.18 -1.19
C CYS A 83 5.23 -19.74 -2.54
N TYR A 84 4.88 -19.04 -3.61
CA TYR A 84 5.27 -19.28 -5.01
C TYR A 84 5.24 -17.98 -5.83
N VAL A 85 5.82 -18.00 -7.04
CA VAL A 85 5.71 -16.89 -8.00
C VAL A 85 4.44 -17.11 -8.83
N SER A 86 3.53 -16.14 -8.80
CA SER A 86 2.26 -16.23 -9.51
C SER A 86 2.43 -16.19 -11.04
N GLN A 87 1.59 -16.95 -11.73
CA GLN A 87 1.50 -16.88 -13.19
C GLN A 87 0.76 -15.61 -13.66
N ASN A 88 0.03 -14.95 -12.76
CA ASN A 88 -0.70 -13.72 -13.01
C ASN A 88 0.17 -12.49 -12.70
N PHE A 89 -0.13 -11.37 -13.37
CA PHE A 89 0.55 -10.09 -13.14
C PHE A 89 -0.26 -9.19 -12.23
N ALA A 90 0.44 -8.55 -11.28
CA ALA A 90 0.00 -7.29 -10.73
C ALA A 90 0.19 -6.20 -11.80
N THR A 91 -0.72 -5.24 -11.84
CA THR A 91 -0.76 -4.19 -12.87
C THR A 91 -0.79 -2.79 -12.25
N ALA A 92 -0.37 -1.80 -13.05
CA ALA A 92 -0.35 -0.41 -12.66
C ALA A 92 -1.78 0.08 -12.36
N VAL A 93 -1.99 0.71 -11.20
CA VAL A 93 -3.29 1.22 -10.77
C VAL A 93 -3.62 2.59 -11.37
N ALA A 94 -2.62 3.29 -11.89
CA ALA A 94 -2.70 4.64 -12.40
C ALA A 94 -1.55 4.89 -13.41
N PRO A 95 -1.63 5.94 -14.25
CA PRO A 95 -0.48 6.36 -15.02
C PRO A 95 0.60 6.96 -14.12
N GLY A 96 1.87 6.78 -14.47
CA GLY A 96 2.98 7.31 -13.68
C GLY A 96 4.36 6.81 -14.10
N VAL A 97 5.34 7.00 -13.22
CA VAL A 97 6.72 6.56 -13.39
C VAL A 97 7.12 5.62 -12.26
N ILE A 98 7.86 4.55 -12.57
CA ILE A 98 8.40 3.67 -11.53
C ILE A 98 9.59 4.36 -10.84
N ALA A 99 9.35 5.00 -9.70
CA ALA A 99 10.37 5.71 -8.91
C ALA A 99 11.40 4.75 -8.30
N ARG A 100 10.96 3.57 -7.84
CA ARG A 100 11.84 2.59 -7.21
C ARG A 100 11.44 1.15 -7.51
N THR A 101 12.43 0.30 -7.76
CA THR A 101 12.29 -1.16 -7.79
C THR A 101 13.49 -1.77 -7.07
N THR A 102 13.24 -2.62 -6.08
CA THR A 102 14.27 -3.32 -5.30
C THR A 102 13.62 -4.46 -4.54
N GLU A 103 14.35 -5.50 -4.15
CA GLU A 103 13.93 -6.52 -3.14
C GLU A 103 12.41 -6.60 -2.86
N GLY A 104 11.62 -7.23 -3.73
CA GLY A 104 10.17 -7.42 -3.55
C GLY A 104 9.26 -6.19 -3.70
N VAL A 105 9.83 -5.01 -3.92
CA VAL A 105 9.16 -3.71 -3.94
C VAL A 105 9.18 -3.09 -5.33
N VAL A 106 8.04 -2.53 -5.73
CA VAL A 106 7.92 -1.54 -6.80
C VAL A 106 7.17 -0.33 -6.25
N VAL A 107 7.64 0.88 -6.54
CA VAL A 107 6.94 2.12 -6.19
C VAL A 107 6.62 2.89 -7.46
N LEU A 108 5.33 3.14 -7.65
CA LEU A 108 4.78 3.93 -8.74
C LEU A 108 4.53 5.36 -8.22
N ASP A 109 5.28 6.32 -8.77
CA ASP A 109 5.05 7.74 -8.59
C ASP A 109 4.00 8.24 -9.62
N LEU A 110 3.01 8.98 -9.14
CA LEU A 110 1.87 9.45 -9.92
C LEU A 110 2.00 10.89 -10.43
N ASP A 111 2.93 11.69 -9.92
CA ASP A 111 3.16 13.05 -10.44
C ASP A 111 4.29 13.10 -11.49
N GLY A 112 5.08 12.04 -11.57
CA GLY A 112 5.96 11.73 -12.69
C GLY A 112 7.35 12.35 -12.60
N ASP A 113 7.72 12.92 -11.46
CA ASP A 113 9.06 13.45 -11.22
C ASP A 113 10.08 12.36 -10.84
N GLY A 114 9.61 11.14 -10.54
CA GLY A 114 10.43 9.98 -10.18
C GLY A 114 10.89 9.97 -8.72
N ASP A 115 10.35 10.84 -7.87
CA ASP A 115 10.63 10.94 -6.44
C ASP A 115 9.43 10.40 -5.64
N GLU A 116 9.62 9.28 -4.93
CA GLU A 116 8.53 8.69 -4.13
C GLU A 116 8.15 9.52 -2.88
N SER A 117 8.93 10.57 -2.57
CA SER A 117 8.72 11.46 -1.43
C SER A 117 7.90 12.71 -1.75
N THR A 118 7.50 12.90 -3.02
CA THR A 118 6.61 13.95 -3.49
C THR A 118 5.32 13.36 -4.04
N GLY A 119 4.24 14.15 -3.99
CA GLY A 119 2.97 13.79 -4.61
C GLY A 119 2.39 12.49 -4.08
N TRP A 120 1.58 11.82 -4.91
CA TRP A 120 1.03 10.50 -4.59
C TRP A 120 1.97 9.40 -5.09
N SER A 121 2.28 8.44 -4.23
CA SER A 121 3.02 7.24 -4.60
C SER A 121 2.34 5.95 -4.12
N ILE A 122 2.42 4.90 -4.92
CA ILE A 122 1.82 3.59 -4.66
C ILE A 122 2.91 2.56 -4.46
N LEU A 123 2.91 1.91 -3.30
CA LEU A 123 3.78 0.77 -3.00
C LEU A 123 3.09 -0.51 -3.46
N TYR A 124 3.80 -1.28 -4.28
CA TYR A 124 3.56 -2.69 -4.55
C TYR A 124 4.63 -3.50 -3.82
N LEU A 125 4.22 -4.40 -2.95
CA LEU A 125 5.11 -5.26 -2.19
C LEU A 125 4.80 -6.74 -2.47
N HIS A 126 5.79 -7.60 -2.23
CA HIS A 126 5.80 -9.00 -2.58
C HIS A 126 5.83 -9.27 -4.09
N ILE A 127 6.55 -8.44 -4.84
CA ILE A 127 6.76 -8.62 -6.28
C ILE A 127 8.04 -9.43 -6.56
N ALA A 128 7.91 -10.58 -7.20
CA ALA A 128 9.03 -11.46 -7.55
C ALA A 128 10.12 -10.70 -8.31
N ALA A 129 11.39 -11.10 -8.18
CA ALA A 129 12.45 -10.56 -9.02
C ALA A 129 12.24 -10.90 -10.51
N GLU A 130 11.59 -12.03 -10.79
CA GLU A 130 11.16 -12.42 -12.13
C GLU A 130 10.08 -11.47 -12.65
N ASP A 131 10.27 -10.96 -13.87
CA ASP A 131 9.37 -10.05 -14.57
C ASP A 131 9.02 -8.74 -13.81
N ARG A 132 9.78 -8.38 -12.76
CA ARG A 132 9.61 -7.08 -12.09
C ARG A 132 9.97 -5.94 -13.02
N ILE A 133 9.08 -4.96 -13.11
CA ILE A 133 9.32 -3.76 -13.89
C ILE A 133 10.55 -2.99 -13.38
N LEU A 134 11.27 -2.37 -14.32
CA LEU A 134 12.47 -1.58 -14.05
C LEU A 134 12.13 -0.15 -13.59
N GLY A 135 13.01 0.45 -12.80
CA GLY A 135 12.90 1.86 -12.42
C GLY A 135 13.03 2.79 -13.63
N GLY A 136 12.33 3.93 -13.59
CA GLY A 136 12.26 4.93 -14.66
C GLY A 136 11.29 4.58 -15.80
N MET A 137 10.64 3.42 -15.76
CA MET A 137 9.62 3.06 -16.75
C MET A 137 8.36 3.92 -16.55
N VAL A 138 7.80 4.41 -17.66
CA VAL A 138 6.49 5.07 -17.69
C VAL A 138 5.42 4.01 -17.92
N VAL A 139 4.35 4.05 -17.13
CA VAL A 139 3.24 3.07 -17.20
C VAL A 139 1.88 3.76 -17.34
N ASN A 140 0.93 3.04 -17.91
CA ASN A 140 -0.50 3.35 -17.92
C ASN A 140 -1.26 2.33 -17.07
N PRO A 141 -2.50 2.63 -16.62
CA PRO A 141 -3.33 1.67 -15.90
C PRO A 141 -3.44 0.34 -16.66
N GLY A 142 -3.20 -0.77 -15.96
CA GLY A 142 -3.22 -2.12 -16.53
C GLY A 142 -1.89 -2.63 -17.09
N ASP A 143 -0.86 -1.78 -17.21
CA ASP A 143 0.49 -2.24 -17.58
C ASP A 143 1.08 -3.16 -16.49
N ASN A 144 1.84 -4.18 -16.90
CA ASN A 144 2.42 -5.16 -15.98
C ASN A 144 3.48 -4.52 -15.06
N ILE A 145 3.29 -4.67 -13.74
CA ILE A 145 4.25 -4.25 -12.71
C ILE A 145 5.18 -5.40 -12.33
N GLY A 146 4.65 -6.61 -12.27
CA GLY A 146 5.41 -7.83 -11.95
C GLY A 146 4.50 -8.91 -11.40
N ARG A 147 5.12 -9.99 -10.92
CA ARG A 147 4.40 -11.18 -10.43
C ARG A 147 4.29 -11.16 -8.91
N PRO A 148 3.07 -11.30 -8.32
CA PRO A 148 2.94 -11.54 -6.88
C PRO A 148 3.74 -12.76 -6.42
N SER A 149 4.28 -12.67 -5.22
CA SER A 149 5.20 -13.63 -4.60
C SER A 149 5.22 -13.44 -3.08
N CYS A 150 6.37 -13.64 -2.43
CA CYS A 150 6.59 -13.36 -1.01
C CYS A 150 7.89 -12.55 -0.77
N GLU A 151 8.50 -11.99 -1.81
CA GLU A 151 9.77 -11.26 -1.70
C GLU A 151 9.62 -9.91 -0.96
N GLY A 152 10.73 -9.33 -0.48
CA GLY A 152 10.80 -7.94 -0.01
C GLY A 152 10.30 -7.63 1.40
N GLY A 153 9.85 -8.64 2.13
CA GLY A 153 9.36 -8.49 3.50
C GLY A 153 8.97 -9.83 4.11
N PHE A 154 8.31 -9.77 5.27
CA PHE A 154 7.70 -10.95 5.86
C PHE A 154 6.37 -11.24 5.16
N SER A 155 6.13 -12.49 4.81
CA SER A 155 4.87 -12.93 4.20
C SER A 155 4.56 -14.37 4.58
N ASN A 156 3.27 -14.64 4.82
CA ASN A 156 2.77 -15.99 5.11
C ASN A 156 2.40 -16.78 3.84
N GLY A 157 2.40 -16.14 2.67
CA GLY A 157 2.05 -16.77 1.39
C GLY A 157 1.95 -15.77 0.24
N THR A 158 1.76 -16.26 -0.98
CA THR A 158 1.73 -15.41 -2.17
C THR A 158 0.54 -14.46 -2.17
N HIS A 159 0.83 -13.16 -2.14
CA HIS A 159 -0.15 -12.09 -2.27
C HIS A 159 0.52 -10.83 -2.83
N LEU A 160 -0.29 -9.86 -3.21
CA LEU A 160 0.09 -8.49 -3.48
C LEU A 160 -0.31 -7.64 -2.29
N HIS A 161 0.67 -7.01 -1.65
CA HIS A 161 0.45 -5.94 -0.68
C HIS A 161 0.47 -4.61 -1.42
N LEU A 162 -0.64 -3.86 -1.40
CA LEU A 162 -0.76 -2.57 -2.07
C LEU A 162 -1.04 -1.46 -1.06
N ALA A 163 -0.19 -0.44 -1.04
CA ALA A 163 -0.31 0.69 -0.11
C ALA A 163 -0.09 2.03 -0.81
N ARG A 164 -0.58 3.12 -0.21
CA ARG A 164 -0.45 4.47 -0.79
C ARG A 164 0.17 5.47 0.19
N ARG A 165 0.93 6.40 -0.37
CA ARG A 165 1.57 7.52 0.33
C ARG A 165 1.25 8.85 -0.34
N TYR A 166 1.32 9.93 0.42
CA TYR A 166 1.37 11.29 -0.11
C TYR A 166 2.52 12.05 0.55
N ASN A 167 3.43 12.63 -0.25
CA ASN A 167 4.66 13.26 0.23
C ASN A 167 5.45 12.39 1.23
N GLY A 168 5.54 11.09 0.95
CA GLY A 168 6.20 10.11 1.83
C GLY A 168 5.37 9.65 3.05
N GLU A 169 4.27 10.31 3.39
CA GLU A 169 3.41 9.94 4.53
C GLU A 169 2.40 8.84 4.14
N TRP A 170 2.25 7.82 4.99
CA TRP A 170 1.27 6.74 4.78
C TRP A 170 -0.16 7.26 4.93
N ILE A 171 -0.98 7.11 3.88
CA ILE A 171 -2.37 7.60 3.92
C ILE A 171 -3.33 6.45 4.24
N PRO A 172 -4.01 6.47 5.40
CA PRO A 172 -4.87 5.38 5.84
C PRO A 172 -6.01 5.12 4.84
N THR A 173 -6.49 3.88 4.80
CA THR A 173 -7.54 3.43 3.87
C THR A 173 -8.88 4.10 4.14
N ASP A 174 -9.22 4.32 5.40
CA ASP A 174 -10.32 5.13 5.86
C ASP A 174 -9.91 5.90 7.12
N CYS A 175 -10.63 6.97 7.42
CA CYS A 175 -10.40 7.81 8.60
C CYS A 175 -11.64 7.84 9.50
N SER A 176 -12.32 6.70 9.68
CA SER A 176 -13.53 6.63 10.50
C SER A 176 -13.29 7.02 11.97
N ASP A 177 -12.10 6.75 12.49
CA ASP A 177 -11.67 7.06 13.86
C ASP A 177 -10.67 8.25 13.95
N CYS A 178 -10.45 8.99 12.85
CA CYS A 178 -9.51 10.11 12.85
C CYS A 178 -10.06 11.37 13.54
N PRO A 179 -9.18 12.22 14.10
CA PRO A 179 -9.56 13.54 14.59
C PRO A 179 -10.31 14.36 13.52
N PRO A 180 -11.32 15.18 13.87
CA PRO A 180 -12.13 15.92 12.91
C PRO A 180 -11.36 16.91 12.01
N ASP A 181 -10.18 17.32 12.45
CA ASP A 181 -9.25 18.20 11.74
C ASP A 181 -8.31 17.45 10.77
N ILE A 182 -8.31 16.12 10.81
CA ILE A 182 -7.59 15.25 9.88
C ILE A 182 -8.60 14.64 8.91
N ALA A 183 -8.64 15.17 7.68
CA ALA A 183 -9.43 14.63 6.60
C ALA A 183 -8.53 13.94 5.57
N THR A 184 -8.51 12.61 5.58
CA THR A 184 -7.87 11.82 4.52
C THR A 184 -8.94 11.22 3.60
N PRO A 185 -8.70 11.17 2.27
CA PRO A 185 -9.64 10.53 1.37
C PRO A 185 -9.70 9.03 1.66
N ASN A 186 -10.83 8.37 1.41
CA ASN A 186 -10.86 6.91 1.46
C ASN A 186 -9.98 6.30 0.34
N PHE A 187 -9.52 5.07 0.53
CA PHE A 187 -8.83 4.29 -0.50
C PHE A 187 -9.89 3.69 -1.42
N VAL A 188 -9.86 4.15 -2.67
CA VAL A 188 -10.84 3.77 -3.69
C VAL A 188 -10.11 3.25 -4.93
N MET A 189 -10.45 2.04 -5.39
CA MET A 189 -9.91 1.47 -6.64
C MET A 189 -11.05 0.86 -7.45
N SER A 190 -11.23 1.27 -8.71
CA SER A 190 -12.33 0.80 -9.56
C SER A 190 -13.71 0.84 -8.86
N ASN A 191 -13.99 1.93 -8.13
CA ASN A 191 -15.18 2.16 -7.30
C ASN A 191 -15.31 1.29 -6.04
N TRP A 192 -14.40 0.34 -5.79
CA TRP A 192 -14.29 -0.36 -4.52
C TRP A 192 -13.68 0.56 -3.47
N THR A 193 -14.43 0.84 -2.40
CA THR A 193 -13.97 1.62 -1.25
C THR A 193 -13.65 0.69 -0.10
N PHE A 194 -12.42 0.76 0.43
CA PHE A 194 -11.91 -0.14 1.46
C PHE A 194 -12.03 0.47 2.86
N TYR A 195 -12.50 -0.33 3.82
CA TYR A 195 -12.76 0.07 5.19
C TYR A 195 -12.19 -0.95 6.17
N GLY A 196 -11.58 -0.48 7.25
CA GLY A 196 -11.14 -1.29 8.38
C GLY A 196 -12.24 -1.45 9.41
N TYR A 197 -12.18 -2.53 10.19
CA TYR A 197 -12.91 -2.56 11.45
C TYR A 197 -12.09 -1.87 12.54
N THR A 198 -12.74 -1.06 13.38
CA THR A 198 -12.11 -0.35 14.50
C THR A 198 -11.26 -1.30 15.34
N ASN A 199 -9.97 -0.96 15.48
CA ASN A 199 -8.97 -1.70 16.25
C ASN A 199 -8.75 -3.18 15.84
N GLN A 200 -9.05 -3.56 14.60
CA GLN A 200 -8.79 -4.90 14.09
C GLN A 200 -7.94 -4.85 12.80
N GLU A 201 -6.62 -4.93 12.98
CA GLU A 201 -5.66 -4.99 11.86
C GLU A 201 -5.95 -6.20 10.95
N TYR A 202 -5.81 -6.02 9.63
CA TYR A 202 -6.14 -7.00 8.58
C TYR A 202 -7.63 -7.35 8.45
N GLN A 203 -8.50 -6.83 9.31
CA GLN A 203 -9.94 -7.09 9.26
C GLN A 203 -10.67 -5.89 8.68
N GLY A 204 -11.54 -6.14 7.71
CA GLY A 204 -12.25 -5.07 7.04
C GLY A 204 -13.13 -5.57 5.92
N TYR A 205 -13.66 -4.61 5.17
CA TYR A 205 -14.56 -4.88 4.06
C TYR A 205 -14.35 -3.84 2.96
N THR A 206 -14.80 -4.17 1.76
CA THR A 206 -14.80 -3.26 0.62
C THR A 206 -16.19 -3.21 0.00
N VAL A 207 -16.60 -2.02 -0.47
CA VAL A 207 -17.94 -1.77 -0.99
C VAL A 207 -17.87 -1.17 -2.40
N ASN A 208 -18.67 -1.72 -3.32
CA ASN A 208 -18.88 -1.17 -4.66
C ASN A 208 -20.33 -1.34 -5.09
N SER A 209 -21.02 -0.26 -5.45
CA SER A 209 -22.42 -0.29 -5.95
C SER A 209 -23.42 -1.13 -5.11
N GLY A 210 -23.23 -1.20 -3.79
CA GLY A 210 -24.08 -1.97 -2.87
C GLY A 210 -23.65 -3.44 -2.67
N GLU A 211 -22.64 -3.90 -3.40
CA GLU A 211 -21.93 -5.14 -3.13
C GLU A 211 -20.90 -4.92 -2.02
N GLN A 212 -20.85 -5.83 -1.05
CA GLN A 212 -19.86 -5.82 0.02
C GLN A 212 -19.05 -7.11 -0.02
N ARG A 213 -17.73 -6.98 0.08
CA ARG A 213 -16.78 -8.08 0.23
C ARG A 213 -16.01 -7.91 1.53
N VAL A 214 -15.62 -9.01 2.17
CA VAL A 214 -14.93 -9.01 3.46
C VAL A 214 -13.53 -9.57 3.25
N ALA A 215 -12.56 -9.03 3.98
CA ALA A 215 -11.21 -9.56 3.98
C ALA A 215 -11.18 -10.96 4.63
N GLU A 216 -10.66 -11.95 3.92
CA GLU A 216 -10.54 -13.33 4.41
C GLU A 216 -9.34 -14.02 3.75
N GLN A 217 -8.49 -14.70 4.52
CA GLN A 217 -7.22 -15.25 4.02
C GLN A 217 -7.40 -16.42 3.02
N GLY A 218 -8.55 -17.09 3.05
CA GLY A 218 -8.83 -18.25 2.21
C GLY A 218 -9.39 -17.91 0.82
N ARG A 219 -9.25 -18.85 -0.12
CA ARG A 219 -9.83 -18.75 -1.49
C ARG A 219 -11.23 -19.37 -1.63
N ASN A 220 -11.68 -20.03 -0.56
CA ASN A 220 -12.91 -20.82 -0.56
C ASN A 220 -14.16 -19.99 -0.24
N ASP A 221 -14.01 -18.79 0.30
CA ASP A 221 -15.13 -17.90 0.59
C ASP A 221 -15.46 -17.06 -0.65
N PRO A 222 -16.68 -17.12 -1.21
CA PRO A 222 -17.05 -16.21 -2.28
C PRO A 222 -17.13 -14.73 -1.86
N ASN A 223 -17.17 -14.44 -0.55
CA ASN A 223 -17.34 -13.10 -0.03
C ASN A 223 -16.07 -12.25 -0.01
N ASN A 224 -14.91 -12.79 -0.39
CA ASN A 224 -13.68 -12.01 -0.55
C ASN A 224 -13.26 -11.83 -2.02
N ARG A 225 -14.08 -12.28 -2.97
CA ARG A 225 -13.78 -12.17 -4.40
C ARG A 225 -14.04 -10.76 -4.91
N VAL A 226 -13.05 -10.15 -5.55
CA VAL A 226 -13.09 -8.77 -6.06
C VAL A 226 -12.69 -8.76 -7.54
N MET A 227 -13.40 -7.96 -8.34
CA MET A 227 -13.20 -7.79 -9.78
C MET A 227 -13.69 -6.39 -10.21
N TRP A 228 -13.30 -5.95 -11.41
CA TRP A 228 -13.75 -4.72 -12.06
C TRP A 228 -13.83 -4.86 -13.57
#